data_AF-A0A2V3WCQ7-F1
#
_entry.id   AF-A0A2V3WCQ7-F1
#
_cell.length_a   1.000
_cell.length_b   1.000
_cell.length_c   1.000
_cell.angle_alpha   90.00
_cell.angle_beta   90.00
_cell.angle_gamma   90.00
#
_symmetry.space_group_name_H-M   'P 1'
#
loop_
_entity.id
_entity.type
_entity.pdbx_description
1 polymer ?
#
loop_
_entity_poly.entity_id
_entity_poly.type
_entity_poly.pdbx_seq_one_letter_code
_entity_poly.pdbx_strand_id
1 'polypeptide(L)'
;MLNQKYVLLIGVILYVLVLQFYFFSSERHLLHMLLGFALAVMTFRRYRQLKQRNKKSKAQFPLILFYFLTFTLFVWYIQPFVVSFMV
;
A
#
# COMPACT_ATOMS: atom_id res chain seq x y z
N MET A 1 8.17 23.54 15.46
CA MET A 1 7.28 23.19 14.33
C MET A 1 8.16 22.72 13.18
N LEU A 2 8.17 21.41 12.87
CA LEU A 2 8.92 20.94 11.71
C LEU A 2 8.28 21.55 10.45
N ASN A 3 9.02 22.42 9.77
CA ASN A 3 8.53 23.11 8.58
C ASN A 3 8.05 22.06 7.57
N GLN A 4 6.81 22.18 7.05
CA GLN A 4 6.17 21.18 6.19
C GLN A 4 7.06 20.74 5.00
N LYS A 5 7.95 21.63 4.54
CA LYS A 5 8.96 21.35 3.51
C LYS A 5 9.91 20.21 3.90
N TYR A 6 10.36 20.13 5.15
CA TYR A 6 11.26 19.06 5.63
C TYR A 6 10.53 17.73 5.76
N VAL A 7 9.27 17.73 6.16
CA VAL A 7 8.44 16.50 6.22
C VAL A 7 8.27 15.91 4.81
N LEU A 8 8.04 16.78 3.81
CA LEU A 8 7.89 16.36 2.42
C LEU A 8 9.21 15.84 1.84
N LEU A 9 10.33 16.51 2.14
CA LEU A 9 11.67 16.11 1.71
C LEU A 9 12.07 14.74 2.29
N ILE A 10 11.86 14.54 3.60
CA ILE A 10 12.11 13.26 4.28
C ILE A 10 11.21 12.17 3.70
N GLY A 11 9.94 12.49 3.41
CA GLY A 11 9.01 11.57 2.75
C GLY A 11 9.48 11.14 1.36
N VAL A 12 10.03 12.06 0.56
CA VAL A 12 10.58 11.75 -0.77
C VAL A 12 11.83 10.88 -0.66
N ILE A 13 12.75 11.19 0.27
CA ILE A 13 13.97 10.38 0.49
C ILE A 13 13.60 8.97 0.92
N LEU A 14 12.66 8.82 1.87
CA LEU A 14 12.13 7.52 2.27
C LEU A 14 11.47 6.80 1.09
N TYR A 15 10.73 7.51 0.25
CA TYR A 15 10.09 6.93 -0.93
C TYR A 15 11.11 6.42 -1.96
N VAL A 16 12.18 7.17 -2.21
CA VAL A 16 13.29 6.76 -3.11
C VAL A 16 14.04 5.57 -2.54
N LEU A 17 14.32 5.55 -1.23
CA LEU A 17 14.95 4.41 -0.56
C LEU A 17 14.06 3.16 -0.62
N VAL A 18 12.75 3.31 -0.39
CA VAL A 18 11.78 2.22 -0.54
C VAL A 18 11.76 1.72 -1.99
N LEU A 19 11.78 2.60 -2.99
CA LEU A 19 11.86 2.21 -4.40
C LEU A 19 13.17 1.51 -4.73
N GLN A 20 14.31 1.97 -4.21
CA GLN A 20 15.59 1.31 -4.42
C GLN A 20 15.59 -0.10 -3.81
N PHE A 21 15.08 -0.26 -2.59
CA PHE A 21 14.92 -1.58 -1.97
C PHE A 21 13.88 -2.45 -2.69
N TYR A 22 12.86 -1.84 -3.28
CA TYR A 22 11.83 -2.50 -4.08
C TYR A 22 12.42 -3.09 -5.37
N PHE A 23 13.24 -2.34 -6.10
CA PHE A 23 13.78 -2.79 -7.38
C PHE A 23 15.04 -3.66 -7.28
N PHE A 24 15.87 -3.49 -6.25
CA PHE A 24 17.24 -4.04 -6.25
C PHE A 24 17.55 -5.12 -5.18
N SER A 25 16.58 -5.55 -4.37
CA SER A 25 16.78 -6.60 -3.34
C SER A 25 16.23 -7.97 -3.76
N SER A 26 16.93 -9.05 -3.40
CA SER A 26 16.51 -10.45 -3.60
C SER A 26 15.32 -10.84 -2.70
N GLU A 27 15.19 -10.23 -1.52
CA GLU A 27 14.08 -10.47 -0.57
C GLU A 27 12.89 -9.51 -0.78
N ARG A 28 12.83 -8.86 -1.95
CA ARG A 28 11.80 -7.88 -2.31
C ARG A 28 10.37 -8.34 -2.07
N HIS A 29 10.09 -9.63 -2.18
CA HIS A 29 8.74 -10.19 -2.06
C HIS A 29 8.10 -9.92 -0.70
N LEU A 30 8.83 -10.12 0.40
CA LEU A 30 8.33 -9.87 1.76
C LEU A 30 8.08 -8.37 2.00
N LEU A 31 9.02 -7.53 1.56
CA LEU A 31 8.91 -6.08 1.65
C LEU A 31 7.74 -5.53 0.83
N HIS A 32 7.53 -6.02 -0.39
CA HIS A 32 6.39 -5.63 -1.23
C HIS A 32 5.06 -6.07 -0.62
N MET A 33 5.01 -7.27 -0.05
CA MET A 33 3.82 -7.78 0.62
C MET A 33 3.47 -6.88 1.81
N LEU A 34 4.45 -6.57 2.67
CA LEU A 34 4.26 -5.69 3.84
C LEU A 34 3.90 -4.26 3.43
N LEU A 35 4.56 -3.70 2.42
CA LEU A 35 4.25 -2.37 1.89
C LEU A 35 2.84 -2.32 1.30
N GLY A 36 2.48 -3.29 0.48
CA GLY A 36 1.14 -3.41 -0.09
C GLY A 36 0.08 -3.55 0.98
N PHE A 37 0.33 -4.35 2.02
CA PHE A 37 -0.57 -4.50 3.16
C PHE A 37 -0.74 -3.20 3.93
N ALA A 38 0.36 -2.49 4.23
CA ALA A 38 0.31 -1.20 4.89
C ALA A 38 -0.48 -0.16 4.07
N LEU A 39 -0.25 -0.10 2.75
CA LEU A 39 -1.00 0.77 1.84
C LEU A 39 -2.49 0.42 1.81
N ALA A 40 -2.85 -0.86 1.78
CA ALA A 40 -4.24 -1.32 1.83
C ALA A 40 -4.93 -0.89 3.13
N VAL A 41 -4.28 -1.11 4.28
CA VAL A 41 -4.82 -0.69 5.59
C VAL A 41 -4.98 0.84 5.65
N MET A 42 -3.99 1.60 5.18
CA MET A 42 -4.05 3.07 5.17
C MET A 42 -5.17 3.59 4.27
N THR A 43 -5.32 3.04 3.06
CA THR A 43 -6.38 3.43 2.12
C THR A 43 -7.77 3.05 2.63
N PHE A 44 -7.93 1.88 3.24
CA PHE A 44 -9.19 1.49 3.89
C PHE A 44 -9.54 2.40 5.08
N ARG A 45 -8.55 2.73 5.93
CA ARG A 45 -8.75 3.68 7.03
C ARG A 45 -9.16 5.05 6.50
N ARG A 46 -8.55 5.52 5.40
CA ARG A 46 -8.92 6.78 4.74
C ARG A 46 -10.33 6.74 4.17
N TYR A 47 -10.72 5.64 3.53
CA TYR A 47 -12.10 5.41 3.08
C TYR A 47 -13.08 5.53 4.25
N ARG A 48 -12.83 4.83 5.37
CA ARG A 48 -13.70 4.86 6.56
C ARG A 48 -13.84 6.28 7.12
N GLN A 49 -12.75 7.03 7.22
CA GLN A 49 -12.77 8.42 7.66
C GLN A 49 -13.59 9.33 6.73
N LEU A 50 -13.46 9.16 5.41
CA LEU A 50 -14.20 9.96 4.44
C LEU A 50 -15.68 9.60 4.42
N LYS A 51 -16.01 8.31 4.61
CA LYS A 51 -17.38 7.83 4.77
C LYS A 51 -18.03 8.40 6.02
N GLN A 52 -17.33 8.39 7.16
CA GLN A 52 -17.79 9.00 8.42
C GLN A 52 -18.06 10.50 8.30
N ARG A 53 -17.27 11.22 7.48
CA ARG A 53 -17.45 12.65 7.22
C ARG A 53 -18.49 12.96 6.13
N ASN A 54 -19.31 11.98 5.72
CA ASN A 54 -20.29 12.08 4.63
C ASN A 54 -19.73 12.52 3.27
N LYS A 55 -18.41 12.41 3.04
CA LYS A 55 -17.75 12.78 1.77
C LYS A 55 -17.77 11.62 0.78
N LYS A 56 -18.97 11.12 0.43
CA LYS A 56 -19.19 9.89 -0.36
C LYS A 56 -18.42 9.87 -1.69
N SER A 57 -18.47 10.97 -2.47
CA SER A 57 -17.75 11.08 -3.75
C SER A 57 -16.22 10.94 -3.58
N LYS A 58 -15.63 11.58 -2.57
CA LYS A 58 -14.18 11.49 -2.29
C LYS A 58 -13.76 10.15 -1.68
N ALA A 59 -14.70 9.37 -1.14
CA ALA A 59 -14.45 8.07 -0.55
C ALA A 59 -14.35 6.95 -1.61
N GLN A 60 -14.90 7.14 -2.82
CA GLN A 60 -14.84 6.11 -3.87
C GLN A 60 -13.42 5.80 -4.32
N PHE A 61 -12.59 6.83 -4.53
CA PHE A 61 -11.19 6.65 -4.94
C PHE A 61 -10.37 5.76 -3.98
N PRO A 62 -10.29 6.05 -2.66
CA PRO A 62 -9.54 5.20 -1.74
C PRO A 62 -10.11 3.78 -1.61
N LEU A 63 -11.41 3.59 -1.86
CA LEU A 63 -12.00 2.25 -1.89
C LEU A 63 -11.57 1.46 -3.14
N ILE A 64 -11.59 2.10 -4.32
CA ILE A 64 -11.10 1.49 -5.56
C ILE A 64 -9.61 1.12 -5.41
N LEU A 65 -8.81 2.04 -4.87
CA LEU A 65 -7.40 1.81 -4.63
C LEU A 65 -7.17 0.66 -3.63
N PHE A 66 -7.98 0.57 -2.58
CA PHE A 66 -7.95 -0.54 -1.63
C PHE A 66 -8.23 -1.89 -2.32
N TYR A 67 -9.26 -1.97 -3.17
CA TYR A 67 -9.58 -3.20 -3.90
C TYR A 67 -8.46 -3.60 -4.86
N PHE A 68 -7.90 -2.63 -5.58
CA PHE A 68 -6.77 -2.87 -6.48
C PHE A 68 -5.57 -3.44 -5.71
N LEU A 69 -5.16 -2.81 -4.61
CA LEU A 69 -4.04 -3.28 -3.78
C LEU A 69 -4.30 -4.68 -3.22
N THR A 70 -5.51 -4.94 -2.73
CA THR A 70 -5.90 -6.26 -2.18
C THR A 70 -5.86 -7.33 -3.27
N PHE A 71 -6.36 -7.02 -4.47
CA PHE A 71 -6.32 -7.94 -5.61
C PHE A 71 -4.89 -8.24 -6.03
N THR A 72 -4.03 -7.22 -6.15
CA THR A 72 -2.62 -7.40 -6.49
C THR A 72 -1.90 -8.26 -5.44
N LEU A 73 -2.13 -8.02 -4.16
CA LEU A 73 -1.56 -8.84 -3.08
C LEU A 73 -2.02 -10.30 -3.17
N PHE A 74 -3.30 -10.52 -3.46
CA PHE A 74 -3.85 -11.86 -3.60
C PHE A 74 -3.20 -12.62 -4.77
N VAL A 75 -3.19 -12.03 -5.97
CA VAL A 75 -2.66 -12.69 -7.18
C VAL A 75 -1.16 -12.97 -7.06
N TRP A 76 -0.40 -12.05 -6.48
CA TRP A 76 1.06 -12.16 -6.47
C TRP A 76 1.62 -12.96 -5.29
N TYR A 77 0.90 -13.06 -4.17
CA TYR A 77 1.44 -13.69 -2.95
C TYR A 77 0.57 -14.83 -2.44
N ILE A 78 -0.75 -14.67 -2.43
CA ILE A 78 -1.66 -15.69 -1.87
C ILE A 78 -1.93 -16.80 -2.88
N GLN A 79 -2.27 -16.47 -4.12
CA GLN A 79 -2.56 -17.45 -5.17
C GLN A 79 -1.40 -18.43 -5.42
N PRO A 80 -0.14 -18.00 -5.65
CA PRO A 80 0.96 -18.95 -5.87
C PRO A 80 1.23 -19.83 -4.64
N PHE A 81 1.04 -19.29 -3.43
CA PHE A 81 1.15 -20.07 -2.19
C PHE A 81 0.08 -21.16 -2.12
N VAL A 82 -1.19 -20.83 -2.36
CA VAL A 82 -2.30 -21.81 -2.37
C VAL A 82 -2.09 -22.89 -3.43
N VAL A 83 -1.66 -22.51 -4.64
CA VAL A 83 -1.36 -23.47 -5.71
C VAL A 83 -0.22 -24.41 -5.30
N SER A 84 0.83 -23.89 -4.67
CA SER A 84 1.95 -24.72 -4.21
C SER A 84 1.59 -25.70 -3.08
N PHE A 85 0.50 -25.47 -2.34
CA PHE A 85 0.00 -26.40 -1.32
C PHE A 85 -0.96 -27.46 -1.87
N MET A 86 -1.52 -27.25 -3.06
CA MET A 86 -2.46 -28.18 -3.71
C MET A 86 -1.76 -29.19 -4.63
N VAL A 87 -0.48 -28.98 -4.94
CA VAL A 87 0.41 -29.89 -5.69
C VAL A 87 1.27 -30.65 -4.71
#